data_AF-A0A9W8UD99-F1
#
_entry.id   AF-A0A9W8UD99-F1
#
_cell.length_a   1.000
_cell.length_b   1.000
_cell.length_c   1.000
_cell.angle_alpha   90.00
_cell.angle_beta   90.00
_cell.angle_gamma   90.00
#
_symmetry.space_group_name_H-M   'P 1'
#
loop_
_entity.id
_entity.type
_entity.pdbx_description
1 polymer ?
#
loop_
_entity_poly.entity_id
_entity_poly.type
_entity_poly.pdbx_seq_one_letter_code
_entity_poly.pdbx_strand_id
1 'polypeptide(L)'
;MTRWKVNTRFLAVSDTHSKQFPDDRVPLTPVDVAIHCGDLTQNSKLHEFESAIDLLKQLDASLKLVIAGNHDFTLDKPTYKKRLRIWNG
;
A
#
# COMPACT_ATOMS: atom_id res chain seq x y z
N MET A 1 -28.71 18.77 22.25
CA MET A 1 -28.38 18.09 20.98
C MET A 1 -27.40 16.97 21.30
N THR A 2 -27.78 15.69 21.11
CA THR A 2 -26.86 14.56 21.30
C THR A 2 -25.84 14.55 20.16
N ARG A 3 -24.55 14.61 20.50
CA ARG A 3 -23.46 14.51 19.53
C ARG A 3 -23.34 13.05 19.07
N TRP A 4 -23.66 12.78 17.81
CA TRP A 4 -23.46 11.46 17.21
C TRP A 4 -21.97 11.15 17.19
N LYS A 5 -21.60 10.02 17.78
CA LYS A 5 -20.24 9.49 17.77
C LYS A 5 -20.22 8.27 16.89
N VAL A 6 -19.58 8.38 15.73
CA VAL A 6 -19.25 7.24 14.89
C VAL A 6 -17.84 6.79 15.28
N ASN A 7 -17.70 5.55 15.75
CA ASN A 7 -16.38 4.97 15.96
C ASN A 7 -15.86 4.47 14.62
N THR A 8 -14.61 4.79 14.30
CA THR A 8 -13.96 4.38 13.06
C THR A 8 -12.62 3.74 13.39
N ARG A 9 -12.36 2.55 12.86
CA ARG A 9 -11.14 1.79 13.05
C ARG A 9 -10.28 1.88 11.79
N PHE A 10 -9.04 2.32 11.99
CA PHE A 10 -8.02 2.38 10.95
C PHE A 10 -7.00 1.27 11.14
N LEU A 11 -6.55 0.70 10.03
CA LEU A 11 -5.36 -0.13 9.95
C LEU A 11 -4.33 0.59 9.08
N ALA A 12 -3.15 0.86 9.63
CA ALA A 12 -2.03 1.41 8.88
C ALA A 12 -0.98 0.32 8.63
N VAL A 13 -0.55 0.21 7.37
CA VAL A 13 0.50 -0.69 6.90
C VAL A 13 1.48 0.14 6.09
N SER A 14 2.76 -0.23 6.06
CA SER A 14 3.78 0.51 5.31
C SER A 14 4.95 -0.41 4.98
N ASP A 15 5.77 -0.02 4.00
CA ASP A 15 7.08 -0.60 3.73
C ASP A 15 7.02 -2.13 3.52
N THR A 16 5.97 -2.61 2.85
CA THR A 16 5.77 -4.04 2.63
C THR A 16 6.78 -4.60 1.63
N HIS A 17 7.27 -3.77 0.69
CA HIS A 17 8.23 -4.18 -0.33
C HIS A 17 7.86 -5.51 -1.00
N SER A 18 6.59 -5.63 -1.41
CA SER A 18 6.01 -6.81 -2.07
C SER A 18 5.94 -8.08 -1.23
N LYS A 19 6.16 -7.99 0.08
CA LYS A 19 5.99 -9.13 1.00
C LYS A 19 4.52 -9.28 1.40
N GLN A 20 4.11 -10.52 1.61
CA GLN A 20 2.82 -10.84 2.22
C GLN A 20 2.89 -10.69 3.75
N PHE A 21 1.73 -10.62 4.40
CA PHE A 21 1.69 -10.78 5.85
C PHE A 21 2.21 -12.17 6.23
N PRO A 22 3.07 -12.27 7.26
CA PRO A 22 3.28 -13.55 7.93
C PRO A 22 1.95 -14.12 8.43
N ASP A 23 1.79 -15.45 8.43
CA ASP A 23 0.55 -16.13 8.81
C ASP A 23 0.04 -15.70 10.21
N ASP A 24 0.95 -15.38 11.14
CA ASP A 24 0.66 -14.95 12.51
C ASP A 24 0.35 -13.44 12.65
N ARG A 25 0.43 -12.68 11.54
CA ARG A 25 0.28 -11.22 11.52
C ARG A 25 -0.78 -10.72 10.55
N VAL A 26 -1.53 -11.61 9.91
CA VAL A 26 -2.69 -11.23 9.11
C VAL A 26 -3.69 -10.54 10.03
N PRO A 27 -4.11 -9.29 9.75
CA PRO A 27 -5.10 -8.60 10.58
C PRO A 27 -6.45 -9.31 10.52
N LEU A 28 -6.81 -10.02 11.59
CA LEU A 28 -8.04 -10.82 11.65
C LEU A 28 -9.29 -10.01 12.01
N THR A 29 -9.13 -8.77 12.48
CA THR A 29 -10.27 -7.94 12.88
C THR A 29 -10.70 -7.02 11.74
N PRO A 30 -11.99 -6.98 11.38
CA PRO A 30 -12.51 -6.03 10.41
C PRO A 30 -12.18 -4.59 10.81
N VAL A 31 -11.83 -3.77 9.82
CA VAL A 31 -11.55 -2.33 9.98
C VAL A 31 -12.38 -1.52 8.99
N ASP A 32 -12.59 -0.24 9.27
CA ASP A 32 -13.35 0.62 8.36
C ASP A 32 -12.46 1.10 7.20
N VAL A 33 -11.21 1.43 7.53
CA VAL A 33 -10.23 1.97 6.58
C VAL A 33 -8.88 1.28 6.77
N ALA A 34 -8.36 0.69 5.69
CA ALA A 34 -6.96 0.30 5.60
C ALA A 34 -6.19 1.37 4.80
N ILE A 35 -5.01 1.75 5.27
CA ILE A 35 -4.11 2.67 4.57
C ILE A 35 -2.72 2.06 4.45
N HIS A 36 -2.20 2.01 3.22
CA HIS A 36 -0.80 1.67 2.94
C HIS A 36 0.01 2.94 2.74
N CYS A 37 1.02 3.19 3.57
CA CYS A 37 1.68 4.48 3.71
C CYS A 37 2.94 4.67 2.84
N GLY A 38 3.24 3.74 1.94
CA GLY A 38 4.36 3.86 1.00
C GLY A 38 5.13 2.56 0.85
N ASP A 39 5.98 2.50 -0.17
CA ASP A 39 6.90 1.41 -0.45
C ASP A 39 6.19 0.06 -0.56
N LEU A 40 5.22 0.04 -1.47
CA LEU A 40 4.48 -1.17 -1.88
C LEU A 40 5.43 -2.16 -2.54
N THR A 41 6.42 -1.66 -3.27
CA THR A 41 7.34 -2.42 -4.10
C THR A 41 8.77 -2.30 -3.63
N GLN A 42 9.63 -3.20 -4.11
CA GLN A 42 11.08 -3.06 -3.94
C GLN A 42 11.71 -2.31 -5.12
N ASN A 43 11.21 -2.54 -6.34
CA ASN A 43 11.81 -2.07 -7.59
C ASN A 43 10.79 -1.48 -8.57
N SER A 44 9.58 -1.18 -8.11
CA SER A 44 8.51 -0.61 -8.92
C SER A 44 8.10 -1.48 -10.13
N LYS A 45 8.21 -2.80 -10.01
CA LYS A 45 7.84 -3.74 -11.10
C LYS A 45 6.36 -4.10 -11.05
N LEU A 46 5.78 -4.46 -12.20
CA LEU A 46 4.36 -4.80 -12.28
C LEU A 46 3.95 -5.94 -11.33
N HIS A 47 4.71 -7.04 -11.30
CA HIS A 47 4.43 -8.18 -10.41
C HIS A 47 4.56 -7.85 -8.91
N GLU A 48 5.38 -6.84 -8.57
CA GLU A 48 5.53 -6.33 -7.21
C GLU A 48 4.26 -5.57 -6.78
N PHE A 49 3.67 -4.79 -7.68
CA PHE A 49 2.36 -4.15 -7.45
C PHE A 49 1.23 -5.17 -7.37
N GLU A 50 1.23 -6.21 -8.21
CA GLU A 50 0.26 -7.31 -8.13
C GLU A 50 0.32 -7.97 -6.74
N SER A 51 1.52 -8.25 -6.24
CA SER A 51 1.74 -8.81 -4.90
C SER A 51 1.20 -7.89 -3.79
N ALA A 52 1.44 -6.57 -3.91
CA ALA A 52 0.93 -5.59 -2.96
C ALA A 52 -0.61 -5.49 -2.99
N ILE A 53 -1.22 -5.58 -4.18
CA ILE A 53 -2.68 -5.63 -4.34
C ILE A 53 -3.24 -6.89 -3.68
N ASP A 54 -2.59 -8.04 -3.85
CA ASP A 54 -3.02 -9.29 -3.23
C ASP A 54 -2.86 -9.29 -1.71
N LEU A 55 -1.85 -8.61 -1.17
CA LEU A 55 -1.77 -8.31 0.27
C LEU A 55 -2.97 -7.48 0.73
N LEU A 56 -3.29 -6.39 0.00
CA LEU A 56 -4.38 -5.49 0.37
C LEU A 56 -5.75 -6.17 0.28
N LYS A 57 -5.96 -7.11 -0.67
CA LYS A 57 -7.20 -7.89 -0.79
C LYS A 57 -7.49 -8.76 0.42
N GLN A 58 -6.47 -9.19 1.16
CA GLN A 58 -6.64 -10.00 2.38
C GLN A 58 -7.23 -9.19 3.54
N LEU A 59 -7.18 -7.85 3.47
CA LEU A 59 -7.69 -6.99 4.53
C LEU A 59 -9.22 -6.84 4.43
N ASP A 60 -9.91 -7.24 5.49
CA ASP A 60 -11.34 -6.97 5.68
C ASP A 60 -11.55 -5.50 6.05
N ALA A 61 -11.56 -4.66 5.00
CA ALA A 61 -11.71 -3.22 5.08
C ALA A 61 -12.60 -2.70 3.95
N SER A 62 -13.58 -1.86 4.28
CA SER A 62 -14.48 -1.26 3.30
C SER A 62 -13.77 -0.26 2.39
N LEU A 63 -12.85 0.52 2.94
CA LEU A 63 -11.99 1.44 2.18
C LEU A 63 -10.53 1.03 2.31
N LYS A 64 -9.81 1.00 1.17
CA LYS A 64 -8.38 0.73 1.08
C LYS A 64 -7.72 1.89 0.36
N LEU A 65 -6.91 2.66 1.08
CA LEU A 65 -6.15 3.79 0.55
C LEU A 65 -4.68 3.39 0.41
N VAL A 66 -4.04 3.86 -0.64
CA VAL A 66 -2.64 3.54 -0.93
C VAL A 66 -1.92 4.82 -1.32
N ILE A 67 -0.78 5.05 -0.67
CA ILE A 67 0.15 6.14 -0.97
C ILE A 67 1.42 5.50 -1.55
N ALA A 68 1.94 6.06 -2.63
CA ALA A 68 3.18 5.61 -3.26
C ALA A 68 4.39 6.08 -2.43
N GLY A 69 5.37 5.19 -2.21
CA GLY A 69 6.66 5.55 -1.61
C GLY A 69 7.76 5.79 -2.64
N ASN A 70 9.00 5.96 -2.17
CA ASN A 70 10.16 6.20 -3.04
C ASN A 70 10.57 4.97 -3.86
N HIS A 71 10.20 3.76 -3.42
CA HIS A 71 10.40 2.55 -4.20
C HIS A 71 9.36 2.37 -5.31
N ASP A 72 8.24 3.08 -5.26
CA ASP A 72 7.12 2.98 -6.23
C ASP A 72 7.23 4.00 -7.36
N PHE A 73 8.46 4.33 -7.77
CA PHE A 73 8.78 5.44 -8.67
C PHE A 73 8.12 5.38 -10.06
N THR A 74 7.62 4.22 -10.51
CA THR A 74 6.84 4.10 -11.76
C THR A 74 5.46 4.73 -11.64
N LEU A 75 4.97 4.96 -10.42
CA LEU A 75 3.75 5.72 -10.15
C LEU A 75 3.97 7.24 -10.23
N ASP A 76 5.23 7.71 -10.17
CA ASP A 76 5.60 9.10 -10.35
C ASP A 76 6.23 9.36 -11.73
N LYS A 77 5.44 9.91 -12.66
CA LYS A 77 5.83 10.13 -14.06
C LYS A 77 7.16 10.90 -14.21
N PRO A 78 7.39 12.05 -13.53
CA PRO A 78 8.69 12.72 -13.45
C PRO A 78 9.85 11.81 -13.06
N THR A 79 9.76 11.11 -11.93
CA THR A 79 10.84 10.26 -11.42
C THR A 79 11.08 9.06 -12.35
N TYR A 80 10.03 8.44 -12.87
CA TYR A 80 10.14 7.36 -13.84
C TYR A 80 10.93 7.78 -15.09
N LYS A 81 10.57 8.92 -15.70
CA LYS A 81 11.30 9.46 -16.87
C LYS A 81 12.76 9.74 -16.57
N LYS A 82 13.06 10.26 -15.37
CA LYS A 82 14.45 10.52 -14.92
C LYS A 82 15.25 9.22 -14.82
N ARG A 83 14.69 8.15 -14.23
CA ARG A 83 15.38 6.86 -14.08
C ARG A 83 15.63 6.18 -15.43
N LEU A 84 14.68 6.23 -16.37
CA LEU A 84 14.88 5.69 -17.72
C LEU A 84 16.05 6.36 -18.45
N ARG A 85 16.24 7.68 -18.28
CA ARG A 85 17.38 8.39 -18.88
C ARG A 85 18.72 7.95 -18.32
N ILE A 86 18.78 7.64 -17.02
CA ILE A 86 19.99 7.14 -16.35
C ILE A 86 20.33 5.72 -16.83
N TRP A 87 19.33 4.88 -17.11
CA TRP A 87 19.56 3.50 -17.56
C TRP A 87 19.90 3.37 -19.04
N ASN A 88 19.52 4.35 -19.86
CA ASN A 88 19.76 4.34 -21.31
C ASN A 88 21.02 5.11 -21.73
N GLY A 89 21.84 5.58 -20.78
CA GLY A 89 23.11 6.27 -21.03
C GLY A 89 24.26 5.52 -20.38
#